data_AF-A0A8J7M9L6-F1
#
_entry.id   AF-A0A8J7M9L6-F1
#
_cell.length_a   1.000
_cell.length_b   1.000
_cell.length_c   1.000
_cell.angle_alpha   90.00
_cell.angle_beta   90.00
_cell.angle_gamma   90.00
#
_symmetry.space_group_name_H-M   'P 1'
#
loop_
_entity.id
_entity.type
_entity.pdbx_description
1 polymer ?
#
loop_
_entity_poly.entity_id
_entity_poly.type
_entity_poly.pdbx_seq_one_letter_code
_entity_poly.pdbx_strand_id
1 'polypeptide(L)'
;MSLNRSSIGYLIVGVLIAALAGRTAGWVSDKALDIVFLFSFAWFAYSALLMRIGTASAIMVSLSLFVSLLVLRHSFPSLRYMPYLMIAPVNFALSVLFARGLMPGRRPVLLTLIDIIGMAPVVDTKFQRFVARQCLLWSVMAFGTALLALAGIFFETVRPAISLALEVLIGAQVIWFALSHYYASRRYHRPETWWTTLKTMVRPDVWSRLGKMS
;
A
#
# COMPACT_ATOMS: atom_id res chain seq x y z
N MET A 1 7.67 27.04 -9.93
CA MET A 1 6.74 26.59 -8.89
C MET A 1 7.05 25.14 -8.55
N SER A 2 7.74 24.86 -7.43
CA SER A 2 8.00 23.49 -7.00
C SER A 2 6.74 22.93 -6.33
N LEU A 3 6.03 22.04 -7.02
CA LEU A 3 4.99 21.24 -6.39
C LEU A 3 5.66 20.42 -5.28
N ASN A 4 5.23 20.66 -4.04
CA ASN A 4 5.74 19.96 -2.87
C ASN A 4 5.49 18.45 -3.06
N ARG A 5 6.52 17.61 -2.89
CA ARG A 5 6.50 16.16 -3.22
C ARG A 5 5.33 15.42 -2.57
N SER A 6 4.97 15.85 -1.37
CA SER A 6 3.84 15.35 -0.61
C SER A 6 2.53 15.59 -1.37
N SER A 7 2.34 16.79 -1.92
CA SER A 7 1.13 17.21 -2.65
C SER A 7 0.88 16.38 -3.90
N ILE A 8 1.93 15.95 -4.62
CA ILE A 8 1.80 15.10 -5.82
C ILE A 8 1.36 13.69 -5.45
N GLY A 9 1.95 13.10 -4.41
CA GLY A 9 1.52 11.78 -3.91
C GLY A 9 0.07 11.78 -3.43
N TYR A 10 -0.34 12.82 -2.69
CA TYR A 10 -1.73 13.00 -2.27
C TYR A 10 -2.69 13.19 -3.44
N LEU A 11 -2.25 13.89 -4.50
CA LEU A 11 -3.06 14.07 -5.71
C LEU A 11 -3.32 12.74 -6.43
N ILE A 12 -2.28 11.91 -6.62
CA ILE A 12 -2.41 10.59 -7.26
C ILE A 12 -3.33 9.69 -6.46
N VAL A 13 -3.13 9.61 -5.14
CA VAL A 13 -3.96 8.81 -4.24
C VAL A 13 -5.41 9.34 -4.22
N GLY A 14 -5.60 10.65 -4.17
CA GLY A 14 -6.92 11.28 -4.20
C GLY A 14 -7.68 11.01 -5.50
N VAL A 15 -7.01 11.10 -6.65
CA VAL A 15 -7.58 10.79 -7.98
C VAL A 15 -7.97 9.32 -8.08
N LEU A 16 -7.15 8.40 -7.58
CA LEU A 16 -7.45 6.97 -7.58
C LEU A 16 -8.62 6.63 -6.64
N ILE A 17 -8.68 7.23 -5.46
CA ILE A 17 -9.80 7.06 -4.52
C ILE A 17 -11.09 7.61 -5.12
N ALA A 18 -11.05 8.80 -5.72
CA ALA A 18 -12.21 9.41 -6.37
C ALA A 18 -12.72 8.58 -7.55
N ALA A 19 -11.82 8.03 -8.38
CA ALA A 19 -12.20 7.16 -9.48
C ALA A 19 -12.79 5.84 -8.98
N LEU A 20 -12.25 5.26 -7.91
CA LEU A 20 -12.79 4.04 -7.30
C LEU A 20 -14.18 4.28 -6.69
N ALA A 21 -14.37 5.39 -5.98
CA ALA A 21 -15.66 5.80 -5.42
C ALA A 21 -16.69 6.12 -6.53
N GLY A 22 -16.25 6.77 -7.61
CA GLY A 22 -17.08 7.00 -8.78
C GLY A 22 -17.49 5.70 -9.47
N ARG A 23 -16.64 4.68 -9.44
CA ARG A 23 -16.94 3.35 -9.99
C ARG A 23 -17.96 2.60 -9.14
N THR A 24 -17.83 2.65 -7.81
CA THR A 24 -18.84 2.06 -6.90
C THR A 24 -20.18 2.78 -6.96
N ALA A 25 -20.19 4.08 -7.20
CA ALA A 25 -21.40 4.87 -7.43
C ALA A 25 -22.00 4.72 -8.85
N GLY A 26 -21.34 3.98 -9.76
CA GLY A 26 -21.77 3.77 -11.14
C GLY A 26 -21.49 4.95 -12.09
N TRP A 27 -20.79 5.99 -11.65
CA TRP A 27 -20.44 7.18 -12.44
C TRP A 27 -19.20 6.99 -13.31
N VAL A 28 -18.30 6.08 -12.91
CA VAL A 28 -17.05 5.81 -13.62
C VAL A 28 -17.11 4.38 -14.17
N SER A 29 -17.04 4.25 -15.49
CA SER A 29 -16.93 2.94 -16.13
C SER A 29 -15.60 2.26 -15.77
N ASP A 30 -15.58 0.93 -15.74
CA ASP A 30 -14.35 0.17 -15.49
C ASP A 30 -13.22 0.56 -16.47
N LYS A 31 -13.55 0.88 -17.73
CA LYS A 31 -12.58 1.33 -18.75
C LYS A 31 -11.94 2.68 -18.40
N ALA A 32 -12.70 3.58 -17.77
CA ALA A 32 -12.20 4.88 -17.34
C ALA A 32 -11.30 4.74 -16.09
N LEU A 33 -11.67 3.85 -15.16
CA LEU A 33 -10.85 3.52 -14.00
C LEU A 33 -9.47 2.98 -14.40
N ASP A 34 -9.42 2.08 -15.40
CA ASP A 34 -8.16 1.54 -15.94
C ASP A 34 -7.26 2.63 -16.54
N ILE A 35 -7.85 3.60 -17.26
CA ILE A 35 -7.10 4.71 -17.86
C ILE A 35 -6.54 5.62 -16.77
N VAL A 36 -7.38 6.04 -15.82
CA VAL A 36 -6.95 6.86 -14.67
C VAL A 36 -5.83 6.17 -13.92
N PHE A 37 -5.89 4.84 -13.80
CA PHE A 37 -4.85 4.05 -13.19
C PHE A 37 -3.54 4.03 -13.99
N LEU A 38 -3.55 3.75 -15.30
CA LEU A 38 -2.37 3.80 -16.17
C LEU A 38 -1.61 5.11 -16.02
N PHE A 39 -2.33 6.22 -16.10
CA PHE A 39 -1.76 7.55 -15.99
C PHE A 39 -1.20 7.80 -14.59
N SER A 40 -1.95 7.43 -13.54
CA SER A 40 -1.51 7.55 -12.15
C SER A 40 -0.22 6.77 -11.86
N PHE A 41 -0.12 5.55 -12.40
CA PHE A 41 1.03 4.68 -12.21
C PHE A 41 2.26 5.14 -13.01
N ALA A 42 2.08 5.52 -14.28
CA ALA A 42 3.15 6.08 -15.10
C ALA A 42 3.68 7.39 -14.50
N TRP A 43 2.79 8.24 -13.98
CA TRP A 43 3.16 9.49 -13.32
C TRP A 43 3.86 9.26 -11.97
N PHE A 44 3.43 8.25 -11.21
CA PHE A 44 4.12 7.82 -9.99
C PHE A 44 5.52 7.30 -10.29
N ALA A 45 5.66 6.39 -11.27
CA ALA A 45 6.95 5.86 -11.72
C ALA A 45 7.87 7.01 -12.19
N TYR A 46 7.34 7.94 -12.98
CA TYR A 46 8.07 9.13 -13.42
C TYR A 46 8.58 9.94 -12.24
N SER A 47 7.69 10.30 -11.31
CA SER A 47 8.02 11.08 -10.12
C SER A 47 9.05 10.39 -9.22
N ALA A 48 8.99 9.06 -9.10
CA ALA A 48 9.92 8.27 -8.31
C ALA A 48 11.31 8.15 -8.97
N LEU A 49 11.35 8.02 -10.30
CA LEU A 49 12.57 7.81 -11.09
C LEU A 49 13.32 9.11 -11.40
N LEU A 50 12.60 10.24 -11.49
CA LEU A 50 13.16 11.58 -11.69
C LEU A 50 14.25 11.90 -10.66
N MET A 51 14.11 11.33 -9.46
CA MET A 51 15.03 11.51 -8.35
C MET A 51 16.29 10.64 -8.39
N ARG A 52 16.36 9.63 -9.26
CA ARG A 52 17.41 8.60 -9.22
C ARG A 52 18.26 8.51 -10.48
N ILE A 53 17.69 8.78 -11.64
CA ILE A 53 18.32 8.43 -12.93
C ILE A 53 18.25 9.54 -13.99
N GLY A 54 17.86 10.76 -13.59
CA GLY A 54 17.76 11.93 -14.46
C GLY A 54 16.46 11.98 -15.27
N THR A 55 16.09 13.17 -15.74
CA THR A 55 14.78 13.45 -16.34
C THR A 55 14.51 12.62 -17.59
N ALA A 56 15.48 12.51 -18.51
CA ALA A 56 15.33 11.77 -19.76
C ALA A 56 15.10 10.27 -19.52
N SER A 57 15.89 9.65 -18.64
CA SER A 57 15.73 8.24 -18.26
C SER A 57 14.42 7.99 -17.52
N ALA A 58 14.00 8.91 -16.64
CA ALA A 58 12.72 8.81 -15.94
C ALA A 58 11.53 8.90 -16.92
N ILE A 59 11.59 9.79 -17.92
CA ILE A 59 10.59 9.86 -18.99
C ILE A 59 10.57 8.52 -19.74
N MET A 60 11.72 8.05 -20.25
CA MET A 60 11.78 6.82 -21.04
C MET A 60 11.26 5.60 -20.28
N VAL A 61 11.69 5.39 -19.03
CA VAL A 61 11.24 4.22 -18.24
C VAL A 61 9.74 4.30 -17.95
N SER A 62 9.21 5.49 -17.66
CA SER A 62 7.79 5.67 -17.39
C SER A 62 6.93 5.53 -18.64
N LEU A 63 7.44 6.02 -19.79
CA LEU A 63 6.80 5.82 -21.08
C LEU A 63 6.82 4.34 -21.47
N SER A 64 7.95 3.65 -21.31
CA SER A 64 8.07 2.22 -21.57
C SER A 64 7.13 1.41 -20.68
N LEU A 65 7.03 1.72 -19.38
CA LEU A 65 6.05 1.11 -18.49
C LEU A 65 4.61 1.36 -18.95
N PHE A 66 4.28 2.59 -19.31
CA PHE A 66 2.96 2.95 -19.81
C PHE A 66 2.62 2.21 -21.11
N VAL A 67 3.54 2.16 -22.07
CA VAL A 67 3.37 1.46 -23.35
C VAL A 67 3.27 -0.05 -23.12
N SER A 68 4.11 -0.65 -22.27
CA SER A 68 4.01 -2.08 -21.94
C SER A 68 2.66 -2.44 -21.31
N LEU A 69 2.16 -1.61 -20.40
CA LEU A 69 0.84 -1.81 -19.79
C LEU A 69 -0.31 -1.59 -20.79
N LEU A 70 -0.17 -0.67 -21.75
CA LEU A 70 -1.10 -0.48 -22.86
C LEU A 70 -1.09 -1.66 -23.85
N VAL A 71 0.08 -2.17 -24.21
CA VAL A 71 0.23 -3.35 -25.08
C VAL A 71 -0.43 -4.56 -24.40
N LEU A 72 -0.15 -4.78 -23.11
CA LEU A 72 -0.84 -5.81 -22.32
C LEU A 72 -2.36 -5.63 -22.41
N ARG A 73 -2.89 -4.43 -22.10
CA ARG A 73 -4.33 -4.13 -22.20
C ARG A 73 -4.91 -4.43 -23.58
N HIS A 74 -4.20 -4.11 -24.66
CA HIS A 74 -4.70 -4.28 -26.02
C HIS A 74 -4.61 -5.73 -26.50
N SER A 75 -3.51 -6.42 -26.19
CA SER A 75 -3.31 -7.84 -26.53
C SER A 75 -4.22 -8.77 -25.75
N PHE A 76 -4.67 -8.36 -24.56
CA PHE A 76 -5.62 -9.11 -23.76
C PHE A 76 -6.74 -8.21 -23.22
N PRO A 77 -7.73 -7.85 -24.07
CA PRO A 77 -8.78 -6.90 -23.72
C PRO A 77 -9.80 -7.45 -22.69
N SER A 78 -9.85 -8.76 -22.48
CA SER A 78 -10.66 -9.41 -21.44
C SER A 78 -10.07 -9.26 -20.04
N LEU A 79 -8.85 -8.75 -19.95
CA LEU A 79 -7.92 -9.01 -18.87
C LEU A 79 -7.80 -7.70 -18.05
N ARG A 80 -8.75 -7.52 -17.10
CA ARG A 80 -8.89 -6.31 -16.27
C ARG A 80 -7.89 -6.30 -15.09
N TYR A 81 -6.59 -6.40 -15.36
CA TYR A 81 -5.55 -6.56 -14.32
C TYR A 81 -5.16 -5.28 -13.57
N MET A 82 -5.61 -4.11 -14.02
CA MET A 82 -5.09 -2.82 -13.56
C MET A 82 -5.22 -2.59 -12.04
N PRO A 83 -6.37 -2.85 -11.38
CA PRO A 83 -6.47 -2.81 -9.92
C PRO A 83 -5.57 -3.86 -9.25
N TYR A 84 -5.43 -5.03 -9.85
CA TYR A 84 -4.66 -6.15 -9.29
C TYR A 84 -3.14 -5.92 -9.39
N LEU A 85 -2.68 -5.26 -10.46
CA LEU A 85 -1.30 -4.85 -10.65
C LEU A 85 -0.89 -3.70 -9.71
N MET A 86 -1.83 -3.00 -9.07
CA MET A 86 -1.52 -2.16 -7.90
C MET A 86 -1.42 -2.98 -6.64
N ILE A 87 -2.44 -3.79 -6.40
CA ILE A 87 -2.64 -4.48 -5.14
C ILE A 87 -1.52 -5.49 -4.93
N ALA A 88 -1.15 -6.27 -5.95
CA ALA A 88 -0.14 -7.30 -5.87
C ALA A 88 1.24 -6.77 -5.44
N PRO A 89 1.91 -5.86 -6.17
CA PRO A 89 3.25 -5.42 -5.79
C PRO A 89 3.27 -4.58 -4.50
N VAL A 90 2.24 -3.76 -4.25
CA VAL A 90 2.16 -2.98 -3.00
C VAL A 90 2.03 -3.90 -1.79
N ASN A 91 1.10 -4.86 -1.84
CA ASN A 91 0.91 -5.78 -0.73
C ASN A 91 2.06 -6.78 -0.60
N PHE A 92 2.71 -7.18 -1.69
CA PHE A 92 3.93 -7.97 -1.64
C PHE A 92 5.07 -7.18 -0.96
N ALA A 93 5.27 -5.91 -1.33
CA ALA A 93 6.28 -5.06 -0.70
C ALA A 93 6.01 -4.84 0.79
N LEU A 94 4.74 -4.59 1.17
CA LEU A 94 4.33 -4.49 2.57
C LEU A 94 4.57 -5.81 3.32
N SER A 95 4.22 -6.94 2.71
CA SER A 95 4.45 -8.27 3.30
C SER A 95 5.93 -8.49 3.64
N VAL A 96 6.82 -8.19 2.68
CA VAL A 96 8.27 -8.30 2.86
C VAL A 96 8.76 -7.33 3.94
N LEU A 97 8.27 -6.09 3.95
CA LEU A 97 8.64 -5.09 4.96
C LEU A 97 8.29 -5.56 6.37
N PHE A 98 7.07 -6.06 6.57
CA PHE A 98 6.63 -6.60 7.86
C PHE A 98 7.38 -7.87 8.26
N ALA A 99 7.65 -8.78 7.30
CA ALA A 99 8.40 -10.01 7.53
C ALA A 99 9.86 -9.73 7.92
N ARG A 100 10.51 -8.74 7.29
CA ARG A 100 11.91 -8.38 7.59
C ARG A 100 12.12 -8.03 9.05
N GLY A 101 11.18 -7.29 9.64
CA GLY A 101 11.22 -6.94 11.06
C GLY A 101 11.00 -8.12 12.03
N LEU A 102 10.70 -9.32 11.52
CA LEU A 102 10.54 -10.55 12.32
C LEU A 102 11.78 -11.45 12.25
N MET A 103 12.77 -11.13 11.43
CA MET A 103 14.01 -11.92 11.33
C MET A 103 14.84 -11.79 12.63
N PRO A 104 15.60 -12.84 13.01
CA PRO A 104 16.48 -12.77 14.17
C PRO A 104 17.42 -11.56 14.14
N GLY A 105 17.53 -10.84 15.25
CA GLY A 105 18.36 -9.64 15.37
C GLY A 105 17.80 -8.39 14.68
N ARG A 106 16.62 -8.46 14.04
CA ARG A 106 15.90 -7.29 13.51
C ARG A 106 14.79 -6.85 14.44
N ARG A 107 14.48 -5.56 14.40
CA ARG A 107 13.38 -4.99 15.17
C ARG A 107 12.12 -4.91 14.31
N PRO A 108 10.94 -5.31 14.84
CA PRO A 108 9.68 -5.18 14.13
C PRO A 108 9.42 -3.76 13.63
N VAL A 109 9.07 -3.62 12.35
CA VAL A 109 8.87 -2.30 11.71
C VAL A 109 7.81 -1.44 12.41
N LEU A 110 6.77 -2.08 12.97
CA LEU A 110 5.75 -1.39 13.77
C LEU A 110 6.31 -0.85 15.09
N LEU A 111 7.27 -1.51 15.71
CA LEU A 111 7.94 -0.97 16.90
C LEU A 111 8.81 0.24 16.55
N THR A 112 9.52 0.19 15.42
CA THR A 112 10.26 1.34 14.89
C THR A 112 9.31 2.51 14.59
N LEU A 113 8.13 2.22 14.03
CA LEU A 113 7.10 3.25 13.81
C LEU A 113 6.60 3.87 15.12
N ILE A 114 6.36 3.07 16.16
CA ILE A 114 5.93 3.57 17.47
C ILE A 114 7.00 4.48 18.08
N ASP A 115 8.28 4.13 17.97
CA ASP A 115 9.36 5.01 18.42
C ASP A 115 9.43 6.32 17.63
N ILE A 116 9.16 6.28 16.32
CA ILE A 116 9.07 7.48 15.48
C ILE A 116 7.90 8.37 15.90
N ILE A 117 6.77 7.79 16.30
CA ILE A 117 5.63 8.53 16.87
C ILE A 117 6.03 9.20 18.19
N GLY A 118 6.82 8.52 19.02
CA GLY A 118 7.51 9.11 20.17
C GLY A 118 6.61 9.53 21.34
N MET A 119 5.37 9.02 21.41
CA MET A 119 4.41 9.40 22.47
C MET A 119 4.66 8.69 23.80
N ALA A 120 5.15 7.44 23.78
CA ALA A 120 5.50 6.71 24.98
C ALA A 120 6.63 5.69 24.71
N PRO A 121 7.54 5.46 25.66
CA PRO A 121 8.63 4.50 25.49
C PRO A 121 8.10 3.07 25.35
N VAL A 122 8.77 2.25 24.55
CA VAL A 122 8.42 0.84 24.31
C VAL A 122 9.21 -0.09 25.25
N VAL A 123 8.87 -0.07 26.54
CA VAL A 123 9.55 -0.88 27.57
C VAL A 123 8.84 -2.19 27.92
N ASP A 124 7.52 -2.29 27.72
CA ASP A 124 6.77 -3.50 28.05
C ASP A 124 7.01 -4.63 27.03
N THR A 125 7.63 -5.72 27.49
CA THR A 125 7.92 -6.91 26.68
C THR A 125 6.67 -7.65 26.19
N LYS A 126 5.53 -7.54 26.90
CA LYS A 126 4.26 -8.11 26.46
C LYS A 126 3.68 -7.30 25.30
N PHE A 127 3.77 -5.98 25.37
CA PHE A 127 3.41 -5.09 24.27
C PHE A 127 4.30 -5.32 23.04
N GLN A 128 5.62 -5.43 23.22
CA GLN A 128 6.54 -5.72 22.11
C GLN A 128 6.19 -7.03 21.38
N ARG A 129 5.87 -8.09 22.14
CA ARG A 129 5.40 -9.37 21.57
C ARG A 129 4.06 -9.24 20.85
N PHE A 130 3.13 -8.46 21.41
CA PHE A 130 1.88 -8.15 20.72
C PHE A 130 2.13 -7.46 19.38
N VAL A 131 2.98 -6.44 19.34
CA VAL A 131 3.32 -5.73 18.09
C VAL A 131 4.04 -6.64 17.10
N ALA A 132 4.93 -7.53 17.55
CA ALA A 132 5.56 -8.53 16.68
C ALA A 132 4.52 -9.47 16.05
N ARG A 133 3.52 -9.93 16.81
CA ARG A 133 2.41 -10.73 16.27
C ARG A 133 1.57 -9.95 15.27
N GLN A 134 1.37 -8.64 15.49
CA GLN A 134 0.72 -7.78 14.51
C GLN A 134 1.54 -7.71 13.21
N CYS A 135 2.86 -7.52 13.27
CA CYS A 135 3.70 -7.58 12.07
C CYS A 135 3.55 -8.91 11.32
N LEU A 136 3.50 -10.04 12.03
CA LEU A 136 3.29 -11.34 11.39
C LEU A 136 1.92 -11.42 10.69
N LEU A 137 0.86 -11.02 11.38
CA LEU A 137 -0.49 -11.02 10.83
C LEU A 137 -0.59 -10.11 9.60
N TRP A 138 -0.05 -8.90 9.67
CA TRP A 138 0.00 -7.97 8.54
C TRP A 138 0.81 -8.50 7.37
N SER A 139 1.93 -9.19 7.64
CA SER A 139 2.74 -9.83 6.59
C SER A 139 1.96 -10.93 5.86
N VAL A 140 1.27 -11.80 6.60
CA VAL A 140 0.45 -12.89 6.06
C VAL A 140 -0.75 -12.35 5.28
N MET A 141 -1.47 -11.37 5.83
CA MET A 141 -2.62 -10.76 5.15
C MET A 141 -2.19 -10.07 3.86
N ALA A 142 -1.10 -9.30 3.88
CA ALA A 142 -0.59 -8.63 2.69
C ALA A 142 -0.09 -9.64 1.65
N PHE A 143 0.59 -10.72 2.06
CA PHE A 143 0.99 -11.78 1.13
C PHE A 143 -0.23 -12.46 0.48
N GLY A 144 -1.22 -12.84 1.29
CA GLY A 144 -2.47 -13.42 0.80
C GLY A 144 -3.22 -12.49 -0.15
N THR A 145 -3.27 -11.19 0.17
CA THR A 145 -3.85 -10.16 -0.71
C THR A 145 -3.11 -10.10 -2.05
N ALA A 146 -1.77 -10.16 -2.02
CA ALA A 146 -0.95 -10.14 -3.22
C ALA A 146 -1.16 -11.38 -4.09
N LEU A 147 -1.19 -12.58 -3.49
CA LEU A 147 -1.46 -13.83 -4.21
C LEU A 147 -2.87 -13.85 -4.81
N LEU A 148 -3.86 -13.38 -4.06
CA LEU A 148 -5.24 -13.30 -4.51
C LEU A 148 -5.37 -12.30 -5.67
N ALA A 149 -4.65 -11.18 -5.60
CA ALA A 149 -4.59 -10.23 -6.70
C ALA A 149 -3.92 -10.83 -7.94
N LEU A 150 -2.79 -11.53 -7.80
CA LEU A 150 -2.15 -12.27 -8.90
C LEU A 150 -3.08 -13.32 -9.49
N ALA A 151 -3.82 -14.06 -8.66
CA ALA A 151 -4.82 -15.02 -9.14
C ALA A 151 -5.92 -14.33 -9.98
N GLY A 152 -6.36 -13.12 -9.61
CA GLY A 152 -7.33 -12.33 -10.38
C GLY A 152 -6.83 -11.94 -11.78
N ILE A 153 -5.52 -11.88 -11.97
CA ILE A 153 -4.87 -11.69 -13.27
C ILE A 153 -5.00 -12.97 -14.10
N PHE A 154 -4.66 -14.14 -13.56
CA PHE A 154 -4.57 -15.37 -14.36
C PHE A 154 -5.90 -16.13 -14.52
N PHE A 155 -6.85 -15.97 -13.60
CA PHE A 155 -8.08 -16.77 -13.56
C PHE A 155 -9.32 -15.90 -13.80
N GLU A 156 -9.69 -15.74 -15.07
CA GLU A 156 -10.81 -14.87 -15.49
C GLU A 156 -12.16 -15.33 -14.93
N THR A 157 -12.45 -16.63 -14.92
CA THR A 157 -13.73 -17.20 -14.50
C THR A 157 -14.09 -16.92 -13.03
N VAL A 158 -13.08 -16.82 -12.16
CA VAL A 158 -13.25 -16.56 -10.72
C VAL A 158 -12.98 -15.11 -10.34
N ARG A 159 -12.64 -14.25 -11.31
CA ARG A 159 -12.26 -12.85 -11.08
C ARG A 159 -13.30 -12.06 -10.25
N PRO A 160 -14.62 -12.18 -10.47
CA PRO A 160 -15.62 -11.47 -9.64
C PRO A 160 -15.56 -11.88 -8.16
N ALA A 161 -15.38 -13.17 -7.88
CA ALA A 161 -15.23 -13.67 -6.52
C ALA A 161 -13.91 -13.17 -5.88
N ILE A 162 -12.84 -13.11 -6.67
CA ILE A 162 -11.55 -12.55 -6.25
C ILE A 162 -11.68 -11.06 -5.93
N SER A 163 -12.38 -10.27 -6.76
CA SER A 163 -12.66 -8.86 -6.49
C SER A 163 -13.38 -8.67 -5.16
N LEU A 164 -14.46 -9.42 -4.95
CA LEU A 164 -15.23 -9.35 -3.72
C LEU A 164 -14.36 -9.73 -2.50
N ALA A 165 -13.59 -10.81 -2.62
CA ALA A 165 -12.69 -11.25 -1.56
C ALA A 165 -11.61 -10.21 -1.23
N LEU A 166 -11.05 -9.52 -2.24
CA LEU A 166 -10.10 -8.42 -2.02
C LEU A 166 -10.78 -7.23 -1.31
N GLU A 167 -11.99 -6.85 -1.70
CA GLU A 167 -12.74 -5.78 -1.04
C GLU A 167 -13.03 -6.09 0.43
N VAL A 168 -13.50 -7.31 0.72
CA VAL A 168 -13.72 -7.78 2.09
C VAL A 168 -12.41 -7.79 2.88
N LEU A 169 -11.33 -8.28 2.30
CA LEU A 169 -10.03 -8.36 2.97
C LEU A 169 -9.45 -6.97 3.27
N ILE A 170 -9.62 -6.00 2.38
CA ILE A 170 -9.24 -4.60 2.63
C ILE A 170 -10.09 -4.01 3.75
N GLY A 171 -11.42 -4.22 3.72
CA GLY A 171 -12.31 -3.78 4.79
C GLY A 171 -11.93 -4.35 6.15
N ALA A 172 -11.67 -5.66 6.21
CA ALA A 172 -11.22 -6.37 7.41
C ALA A 172 -9.90 -5.81 7.94
N GLN A 173 -8.94 -5.49 7.06
CA GLN A 173 -7.68 -4.86 7.43
C GLN A 173 -7.88 -3.48 8.07
N VAL A 174 -8.73 -2.63 7.50
CA VAL A 174 -9.04 -1.30 8.07
C VAL A 174 -9.67 -1.42 9.46
N ILE A 175 -10.65 -2.32 9.60
CA ILE A 175 -11.31 -2.59 10.88
C ILE A 175 -10.29 -3.11 11.91
N TRP A 176 -9.46 -4.08 11.52
CA TRP A 176 -8.43 -4.64 12.39
C TRP A 176 -7.39 -3.59 12.81
N PHE A 177 -7.01 -2.69 11.92
CA PHE A 177 -6.11 -1.58 12.23
C PHE A 177 -6.69 -0.69 13.33
N ALA A 178 -7.97 -0.34 13.28
CA ALA A 178 -8.61 0.45 14.34
C ALA A 178 -8.73 -0.34 15.66
N LEU A 179 -9.18 -1.60 15.58
CA LEU A 179 -9.37 -2.47 16.75
C LEU A 179 -8.06 -2.78 17.48
N SER A 180 -6.96 -3.00 16.74
CA SER A 180 -5.65 -3.27 17.34
C SER A 180 -5.12 -2.08 18.14
N HIS A 181 -5.39 -0.83 17.73
CA HIS A 181 -5.07 0.36 18.51
C HIS A 181 -5.97 0.48 19.74
N TYR A 182 -7.27 0.22 19.61
CA TYR A 182 -8.19 0.22 20.75
C TYR A 182 -7.77 -0.81 21.80
N TYR A 183 -7.44 -2.03 21.37
CA TYR A 183 -6.92 -3.08 22.22
C TYR A 183 -5.59 -2.66 22.88
N ALA A 184 -4.67 -2.07 22.12
CA ALA A 184 -3.39 -1.60 22.66
C ALA A 184 -3.56 -0.52 23.74
N SER A 185 -4.49 0.42 23.52
CA SER A 185 -4.83 1.45 24.48
C SER A 185 -5.45 0.87 25.75
N ARG A 186 -6.41 -0.06 25.63
CA ARG A 186 -7.06 -0.69 26.79
C ARG A 186 -6.13 -1.61 27.58
N ARG A 187 -5.32 -2.43 26.90
CA ARG A 187 -4.55 -3.51 27.52
C ARG A 187 -3.15 -3.09 27.95
N TYR A 188 -2.51 -2.19 27.21
CA TYR A 188 -1.13 -1.76 27.40
C TYR A 188 -1.01 -0.26 27.68
N HIS A 189 -2.13 0.43 27.91
CA HIS A 189 -2.20 1.85 28.24
C HIS A 189 -1.45 2.75 27.24
N ARG A 190 -1.48 2.35 25.96
CA ARG A 190 -0.85 3.09 24.87
C ARG A 190 -1.65 4.35 24.53
N PRO A 191 -1.01 5.53 24.47
CA PRO A 191 -1.66 6.77 24.07
C PRO A 191 -1.85 6.87 22.55
N GLU A 192 -1.16 6.05 21.77
CA GLU A 192 -1.25 6.08 20.31
C GLU A 192 -2.64 5.65 19.81
N THR A 193 -3.22 6.46 18.94
CA THR A 193 -4.46 6.16 18.22
C THR A 193 -4.18 5.74 16.77
N TRP A 194 -5.15 5.07 16.14
CA TRP A 194 -5.06 4.74 14.72
C TRP A 194 -4.85 6.00 13.85
N TRP A 195 -5.46 7.12 14.24
CA TRP A 195 -5.33 8.39 13.54
C TRP A 195 -3.93 9.00 13.64
N THR A 196 -3.34 8.96 14.84
CA THR A 196 -1.95 9.43 15.04
C THR A 196 -0.95 8.58 14.27
N THR A 197 -1.21 7.28 14.15
CA THR A 197 -0.40 6.36 13.35
C THR A 197 -0.51 6.70 11.86
N LEU A 198 -1.72 6.90 11.32
CA LEU A 198 -1.93 7.32 9.93
C LEU A 198 -1.27 8.66 9.62
N LYS A 199 -1.48 9.67 10.48
CA LYS A 199 -0.82 10.99 10.35
C LYS A 199 0.70 10.88 10.32
N THR A 200 1.27 9.92 11.05
CA THR A 200 2.71 9.69 11.04
C THR A 200 3.15 8.98 9.76
N MET A 201 2.43 7.94 9.32
CA MET A 201 2.76 7.20 8.09
C MET A 201 2.72 8.07 6.83
N VAL A 202 1.93 9.14 6.80
CA VAL A 202 1.89 10.05 5.64
C VAL A 202 3.02 11.09 5.63
N ARG A 203 3.84 11.16 6.70
CA ARG A 203 4.98 12.07 6.74
C ARG A 203 6.10 11.59 5.80
N PRO A 204 6.70 12.48 5.01
CA PRO A 204 7.66 12.11 3.95
C PRO A 204 8.97 11.51 4.51
N ASP A 205 9.36 11.82 5.74
CA ASP A 205 10.58 11.31 6.36
C ASP A 205 10.44 9.88 6.92
N VAL A 206 9.23 9.46 7.24
CA VAL A 206 8.97 8.24 8.03
C VAL A 206 9.36 6.98 7.27
N TRP A 207 8.96 6.84 6.01
CA TRP A 207 9.31 5.66 5.20
C TRP A 207 10.81 5.51 4.98
N SER A 208 11.53 6.63 4.84
CA SER A 208 12.99 6.60 4.72
C SER A 208 13.67 6.15 6.02
N ARG A 209 13.10 6.49 7.18
CA ARG A 209 13.59 6.07 8.50
C ARG A 209 13.26 4.60 8.75
N LEU A 210 12.06 4.16 8.43
CA LEU A 210 11.65 2.76 8.50
C LEU A 210 12.57 1.87 7.67
N GLY A 211 12.92 2.27 6.44
CA GLY A 211 13.82 1.50 5.58
C GLY A 211 15.30 1.50 5.97
N LYS A 212 15.75 2.45 6.81
CA LYS A 212 17.13 2.53 7.32
C LYS A 212 17.31 1.86 8.68
N MET A 213 16.24 1.78 9.47
CA MET A 213 16.23 1.24 10.84
C MET A 213 15.70 -0.19 10.91
N SER A 214 15.13 -0.73 9.82
CA SER A 214 14.65 -2.12 9.70
C SER A 214 15.74 -3.07 9.26
#